data_AF-A0A392PXG5-F1
#
_entry.id   AF-A0A392PXG5-F1
#
_cell.length_a   1.000
_cell.length_b   1.000
_cell.length_c   1.000
_cell.angle_alpha   90.00
_cell.angle_beta   90.00
_cell.angle_gamma   90.00
#
_symmetry.space_group_name_H-M   'P 1'
#
loop_
_entity.id
_entity.type
_entity.pdbx_description
1 polymer ?
#
loop_
_entity_poly.entity_id
_entity_poly.type
_entity_poly.pdbx_seq_one_letter_code
_entity_poly.pdbx_strand_id
1 'polypeptide(L)'
;AFRRAGWLPKDENEYPICTHVGFGLVLGDDGKRFRSRSSETVRLVDLLDEAKKRAKDALLERENAKDWSEEEIEKTSEAIGYGAVKYADLKINRTTNYTFNFDQMLNDK
;
A
#
# COMPACT_ATOMS: atom_id res chain seq x y z
N ALA A 1 -4.34 -5.85 -31.05
CA ALA A 1 -5.42 -5.30 -31.92
C ALA A 1 -5.05 -3.92 -32.45
N PHE A 2 -4.64 -2.97 -31.61
CA PHE A 2 -4.32 -1.59 -32.00
C PHE A 2 -3.21 -1.43 -33.05
N ARG A 3 -2.08 -2.16 -32.93
CA ARG A 3 -1.05 -2.18 -33.99
C ARG A 3 -1.58 -2.73 -35.33
N ARG A 4 -2.46 -3.73 -35.30
CA ARG A 4 -3.11 -4.29 -36.51
C ARG A 4 -4.10 -3.31 -37.15
N ALA A 5 -4.73 -2.46 -36.35
CA ALA A 5 -5.65 -1.41 -36.81
C ALA A 5 -4.92 -0.13 -37.27
N GLY A 6 -3.59 -0.07 -37.15
CA GLY A 6 -2.80 1.11 -37.53
C GLY A 6 -2.86 2.27 -36.53
N TRP A 7 -3.38 2.06 -35.31
CA TRP A 7 -3.49 3.11 -34.29
C TRP A 7 -2.23 3.27 -33.44
N LEU A 8 -1.33 2.28 -33.48
CA LEU A 8 -0.02 2.33 -32.87
C LEU A 8 1.05 2.05 -33.94
N PRO A 9 2.25 2.61 -33.82
CA PRO A 9 3.36 2.35 -34.73
C PRO A 9 3.66 0.86 -34.87
N LYS A 10 4.29 0.46 -35.98
CA LYS A 10 4.73 -0.94 -36.15
C LYS A 10 6.01 -1.22 -35.38
N ASP A 11 6.91 -0.25 -35.32
CA ASP A 11 8.07 -0.27 -34.44
C ASP A 11 7.61 -0.03 -32.98
N GLU A 12 8.24 -0.71 -32.03
CA GLU A 12 7.95 -0.55 -30.61
C GLU A 12 8.72 0.61 -29.98
N ASN A 13 9.76 1.10 -30.64
CA ASN A 13 10.56 2.24 -30.22
C ASN A 13 10.08 3.58 -30.82
N GLU A 14 9.08 3.53 -31.69
CA GLU A 14 8.48 4.72 -32.30
C GLU A 14 7.28 5.20 -31.47
N TYR A 15 7.16 6.53 -31.34
CA TYR A 15 6.11 7.12 -30.53
C TYR A 15 4.75 7.14 -31.26
N PRO A 16 3.63 6.90 -30.52
CA PRO A 16 3.56 6.65 -29.08
C PRO A 16 3.94 5.22 -28.67
N ILE A 17 4.80 5.10 -27.66
CA ILE A 17 5.19 3.81 -27.05
C ILE A 17 4.11 3.37 -26.05
N CYS A 18 3.63 2.14 -26.20
CA CYS A 18 2.63 1.55 -25.32
C CYS A 18 3.26 0.41 -24.52
N THR A 19 3.39 0.57 -23.20
CA THR A 19 4.00 -0.43 -22.30
C THR A 19 3.02 -0.88 -21.23
N HIS A 20 2.97 -2.19 -20.98
CA HIS A 20 2.20 -2.76 -19.87
C HIS A 20 3.02 -2.73 -18.57
N VAL A 21 2.58 -1.92 -17.61
CA VAL A 21 3.17 -1.86 -16.26
C VAL A 21 2.35 -2.73 -15.32
N GLY A 22 2.57 -4.05 -15.37
CA GLY A 22 1.86 -5.01 -14.53
C GLY A 22 2.23 -4.95 -13.04
N PHE A 23 1.37 -5.49 -12.18
CA PHE A 23 1.65 -5.67 -10.75
C PHE A 23 1.09 -7.00 -10.25
N GLY A 24 1.66 -7.53 -9.17
CA GLY A 24 1.24 -8.77 -8.54
C GLY A 24 -0.08 -8.64 -7.76
N LEU A 25 -0.50 -9.74 -7.14
CA LEU A 25 -1.65 -9.77 -6.26
C LEU A 25 -1.26 -9.39 -4.82
N VAL A 26 -2.18 -8.71 -4.15
CA VAL A 26 -2.16 -8.56 -2.69
C VAL A 26 -2.76 -9.80 -2.06
N LEU A 27 -1.99 -10.46 -1.20
CA LEU A 27 -2.37 -11.67 -0.49
C LEU A 27 -2.64 -11.37 0.98
N GLY A 28 -3.56 -12.13 1.59
CA GLY A 28 -3.69 -12.19 3.04
C GLY A 28 -2.67 -13.15 3.65
N ASP A 29 -2.66 -13.26 4.98
CA ASP A 29 -1.79 -14.18 5.72
C ASP A 29 -2.04 -15.66 5.35
N ASP A 30 -3.19 -15.98 4.76
CA ASP A 30 -3.54 -17.31 4.25
C ASP A 30 -2.98 -17.62 2.84
N GLY A 31 -2.24 -16.67 2.25
CA GLY A 31 -1.68 -16.77 0.89
C GLY A 31 -2.73 -16.66 -0.23
N LYS A 32 -3.99 -16.39 0.11
CA LYS A 32 -5.06 -16.14 -0.87
C LYS A 32 -5.23 -14.65 -1.09
N ARG A 33 -6.06 -14.27 -2.06
CA ARG A 33 -6.36 -12.85 -2.33
C ARG A 33 -6.83 -12.17 -1.05
N PHE A 34 -6.24 -11.01 -0.77
CA PHE A 34 -6.55 -10.20 0.40
C PHE A 34 -8.04 -9.85 0.45
N ARG A 35 -8.70 -10.26 1.53
CA ARG A 35 -10.15 -10.10 1.77
C ARG A 35 -10.39 -9.93 3.27
N SER A 36 -11.53 -9.37 3.61
CA SER A 36 -12.00 -9.33 5.00
C SER A 36 -12.28 -10.75 5.51
N ARG A 37 -12.44 -10.89 6.83
CA ARG A 37 -12.89 -12.15 7.45
C ARG A 37 -14.27 -12.61 6.96
N SER A 38 -15.11 -11.68 6.47
CA SER A 38 -16.40 -11.97 5.83
C SER A 38 -16.28 -12.39 4.35
N SER A 39 -15.06 -12.57 3.82
CA SER A 39 -14.79 -12.85 2.39
C SER A 39 -15.16 -11.69 1.46
N GLU A 40 -15.40 -10.50 2.00
CA GLU A 40 -15.68 -9.29 1.23
C GLU A 40 -14.38 -8.57 0.85
N THR A 41 -14.47 -7.72 -0.18
CA THR A 41 -13.34 -6.86 -0.56
C THR A 41 -13.13 -5.83 0.53
N VAL A 42 -11.90 -5.68 1.01
CA VAL A 42 -11.55 -4.67 2.01
C VAL A 42 -11.64 -3.28 1.36
N ARG A 43 -12.41 -2.36 1.97
CA ARG A 43 -12.47 -0.97 1.48
C ARG A 43 -11.16 -0.28 1.81
N LEU A 44 -10.60 0.45 0.85
CA LEU A 44 -9.34 1.16 1.03
C LEU A 44 -9.41 2.18 2.18
N VAL A 45 -10.54 2.85 2.36
CA VAL A 45 -10.75 3.81 3.45
C VAL A 45 -10.59 3.12 4.80
N ASP A 46 -11.26 1.99 5.03
CA ASP A 46 -11.16 1.23 6.29
C ASP A 46 -9.72 0.75 6.55
N LEU A 47 -9.01 0.34 5.48
CA LEU A 47 -7.62 -0.09 5.58
C LEU A 47 -6.69 1.05 6.00
N LEU A 48 -6.86 2.24 5.42
CA LEU A 48 -6.06 3.41 5.74
C LEU A 48 -6.38 3.95 7.14
N ASP A 49 -7.65 3.93 7.54
CA ASP A 49 -8.07 4.32 8.89
C ASP A 49 -7.48 3.39 9.94
N GLU A 50 -7.49 2.07 9.69
CA GLU A 50 -6.85 1.09 10.56
C GLU A 50 -5.32 1.27 10.61
N ALA A 51 -4.67 1.57 9.48
CA ALA A 51 -3.23 1.84 9.43
C ALA A 51 -2.86 3.06 10.29
N LYS A 52 -3.62 4.15 10.14
CA LYS A 52 -3.46 5.38 10.92
C LYS A 52 -3.71 5.15 12.41
N LYS A 53 -4.77 4.40 12.75
CA LYS A 53 -5.10 4.05 14.13
C LYS A 53 -3.96 3.27 14.80
N ARG A 54 -3.46 2.21 14.15
CA ARG A 54 -2.34 1.43 14.68
C ARG A 54 -1.07 2.27 14.83
N ALA A 55 -0.79 3.14 13.87
CA ALA A 55 0.33 4.07 13.96
C ALA A 55 0.18 5.05 15.13
N LYS A 56 -1.05 5.53 15.40
CA LYS A 56 -1.37 6.38 16.55
C LYS A 56 -1.19 5.64 17.87
N ASP A 57 -1.71 4.42 17.97
CA ASP A 57 -1.58 3.57 19.16
C ASP A 57 -0.10 3.30 19.46
N ALA A 58 0.69 2.92 18.45
CA ALA A 58 2.14 2.71 18.59
C ALA A 58 2.90 3.98 18.95
N LEU A 59 2.47 5.15 18.45
CA LEU A 59 3.07 6.43 18.81
C LEU A 59 2.80 6.80 20.27
N LEU A 60 1.58 6.53 20.77
CA LEU A 60 1.16 6.81 22.14
C LEU A 60 1.84 5.91 23.20
N GLU A 61 2.27 4.71 22.81
CA GLU A 61 3.02 3.80 23.68
C GLU A 61 4.48 4.26 23.94
N ARG A 62 4.99 5.23 23.17
CA ARG A 62 6.36 5.74 23.34
C ARG A 62 6.48 6.67 24.53
N GLU A 63 7.63 6.64 25.22
CA GLU A 63 7.86 7.44 26.44
C GLU A 63 7.71 8.96 26.21
N ASN A 64 8.06 9.43 25.01
CA ASN A 64 7.99 10.83 24.60
C ASN A 64 6.60 11.27 24.11
N ALA A 65 5.62 10.37 24.04
CA ALA A 65 4.27 10.71 23.57
C ALA A 65 3.59 11.79 24.43
N LYS A 66 3.98 11.89 25.70
CA LYS A 66 3.45 12.90 26.65
C LYS A 66 3.89 14.32 26.33
N ASP A 67 4.95 14.50 25.54
CA ASP A 67 5.50 15.81 25.21
C ASP A 67 4.86 16.41 23.95
N TRP A 68 3.99 15.65 23.27
CA TRP A 68 3.43 16.00 21.97
C TRP A 68 1.99 16.50 22.13
N SER A 69 1.64 17.51 21.34
CA SER A 69 0.24 17.94 21.22
C SER A 69 -0.61 16.90 20.50
N GLU A 70 -1.93 16.94 20.71
CA GLU A 70 -2.87 16.08 20.00
C GLU A 70 -2.78 16.28 18.48
N GLU A 71 -2.52 17.51 18.02
CA GLU A 71 -2.33 17.81 16.61
C GLU A 71 -1.07 17.16 16.03
N GLU A 72 0.05 17.16 16.77
CA GLU A 72 1.30 16.52 16.34
C GLU A 72 1.16 15.00 16.28
N ILE A 73 0.46 14.41 17.25
CA ILE A 73 0.14 12.98 17.28
C ILE A 73 -0.72 12.61 16.06
N GLU A 74 -1.73 13.40 15.76
CA GLU A 74 -2.64 13.13 14.64
C GLU A 74 -1.93 13.25 13.29
N LYS A 75 -1.17 14.32 13.07
CA LYS A 75 -0.39 14.50 11.83
C LYS A 75 0.66 13.42 11.63
N THR A 76 1.36 13.04 12.70
CA THR A 76 2.43 12.05 12.64
C THR A 76 1.89 10.65 12.43
N SER A 77 0.81 10.28 13.12
CA SER A 77 0.17 8.97 12.92
C SER A 77 -0.37 8.80 11.50
N GLU A 78 -0.91 9.86 10.90
CA GLU A 78 -1.33 9.87 9.50
C GLU A 78 -0.16 9.66 8.53
N ALA A 79 0.92 10.41 8.73
CA ALA A 79 2.12 10.30 7.90
C ALA A 79 2.75 8.89 8.00
N ILE A 80 2.85 8.34 9.21
CA ILE A 80 3.39 6.99 9.44
C ILE A 80 2.47 5.94 8.84
N GLY A 81 1.17 5.97 9.16
CA GLY A 81 0.21 4.96 8.69
C GLY A 81 0.14 4.88 7.17
N TYR A 82 -0.01 6.02 6.49
CA TYR A 82 -0.09 6.07 5.04
C TYR A 82 1.26 5.80 4.37
N GLY A 83 2.35 6.30 4.98
CA GLY A 83 3.72 6.05 4.52
C GLY A 83 4.06 4.56 4.56
N ALA A 84 3.73 3.88 5.66
CA ALA A 84 3.96 2.45 5.84
C ALA A 84 3.24 1.60 4.78
N VAL A 85 1.95 1.88 4.51
CA VAL A 85 1.19 1.16 3.47
C VAL A 85 1.81 1.34 2.09
N LYS A 86 2.16 2.58 1.71
CA LYS A 86 2.81 2.86 0.43
C LYS A 86 4.18 2.21 0.33
N TYR A 87 4.99 2.33 1.38
CA TYR A 87 6.35 1.80 1.40
C TYR A 87 6.35 0.27 1.34
N ALA A 88 5.39 -0.38 2.00
CA ALA A 88 5.26 -1.83 1.98
C ALA A 88 5.01 -2.39 0.58
N ASP A 89 4.22 -1.69 -0.23
CA ASP A 89 3.98 -2.05 -1.63
C ASP A 89 5.20 -1.71 -2.51
N LEU A 90 5.76 -0.51 -2.37
CA LEU A 90 6.87 -0.02 -3.21
C LEU A 90 8.22 -0.68 -2.94
N LYS A 91 8.46 -1.20 -1.72
CA LYS A 91 9.73 -1.86 -1.37
C LYS A 91 9.87 -3.24 -2.01
N ILE A 92 8.76 -3.82 -2.46
CA ILE A 92 8.70 -5.15 -3.06
C ILE A 92 8.73 -5.00 -4.58
N ASN A 93 9.30 -5.98 -5.29
CA ASN A 93 9.26 -5.95 -6.75
C ASN A 93 7.80 -6.00 -7.22
N ARG A 94 7.36 -4.95 -7.95
CA ARG A 94 5.97 -4.79 -8.39
C ARG A 94 5.36 -6.02 -9.07
N THR A 95 6.16 -6.84 -9.77
CA THR A 95 5.64 -8.01 -10.49
C THR A 95 5.44 -9.25 -9.60
N THR A 96 5.83 -9.19 -8.34
CA THR A 96 5.64 -10.27 -7.37
C THR A 96 4.38 -10.06 -6.54
N ASN A 97 3.75 -11.16 -6.12
CA ASN A 97 2.68 -11.08 -5.14
C ASN A 97 3.29 -10.69 -3.78
N TYR A 98 2.55 -9.92 -2.98
CA TYR A 98 2.98 -9.61 -1.61
C TYR A 98 1.88 -9.93 -0.60
N THR A 99 2.30 -10.35 0.59
CA THR A 99 1.41 -10.58 1.72
C THR A 99 1.24 -9.29 2.51
N PHE A 100 -0.01 -8.82 2.61
CA PHE A 100 -0.34 -7.64 3.39
C PHE A 100 -0.37 -7.99 4.88
N ASN A 101 0.46 -7.30 5.67
CA ASN A 101 0.55 -7.53 7.11
C ASN A 101 0.86 -6.24 7.87
N PHE A 102 -0.10 -5.73 8.65
CA PHE A 102 0.06 -4.46 9.39
C PHE A 102 1.28 -4.44 10.29
N ASP A 103 1.55 -5.53 11.00
CA ASP A 103 2.63 -5.59 11.99
C ASP A 103 3.99 -5.47 11.29
N GLN A 104 4.16 -6.11 10.13
CA GLN A 104 5.37 -5.98 9.32
C GLN A 104 5.53 -4.58 8.69
N MET A 105 4.42 -3.94 8.31
CA MET A 105 4.45 -2.63 7.64
C MET A 105 4.73 -1.49 8.61
N LEU A 106 4.22 -1.59 9.84
CA LEU A 106 4.33 -0.57 10.88
C LEU A 106 5.47 -0.85 11.88
N ASN A 107 6.24 -1.92 11.69
CA ASN A 107 7.40 -2.21 12.53
C ASN A 107 8.47 -1.12 12.37
N ASP A 108 8.90 -0.56 13.49
CA ASP A 108 9.92 0.47 13.62
C ASP A 108 11.29 -0.05 14.09
N LYS A 109 11.42 -1.37 14.30
CA LYS A 109 12.65 -2.10 14.67
C LYS A 109 13.28 -2.85 13.51
#